data_AF-A0A6M0SZG5-F1
#
_entry.id   AF-A0A6M0SZG5-F1
#
_cell.length_a   1.000
_cell.length_b   1.000
_cell.length_c   1.000
_cell.angle_alpha   90.00
_cell.angle_beta   90.00
_cell.angle_gamma   90.00
#
_symmetry.space_group_name_H-M   'P 1'
#
loop_
_entity.id
_entity.type
_entity.pdbx_description
1 polymer ?
#
loop_
_entity_poly.entity_id
_entity_poly.type
_entity_poly.pdbx_seq_one_letter_code
_entity_poly.pdbx_strand_id
1 'polypeptide(L)'
;MEITLCMIVKNEEENIKKCITSAFHIVDNAVIVDTGSMDSTKDIIKKFGEKVKLIEHEWKDDFSEARNVSIENAKGDWILVLDADEEILGYKEPILKQITNTKKESFNIKGINKIDEEGGLNSFFYNRLFKNKGYKYYRAIHEQLNIDENKVGVLDEKISKIIHYGYSKENFIKRDKMNRNLRILANEYNKNSEDPFICYHLGATYASSGDYKNALNYFVKSYQIGLTKGFGGYYYELLKRMSQCIYLLKDYRLCIDFLTGILKDENLKGFTDLYYILGSCLYEIKDYENAKKMFNECIKFGEKTKFPTFTGRGTFLAELMLARIYLALSNRQEAQKCYLKLLNYKEKLSEDIIEEINCYTKNVETGGL
;
A
#
# COMPACT_ATOMS: atom_id res chain seq x y z
N MET A 1 25.69 2.96 21.28
CA MET A 1 24.25 2.67 21.29
C MET A 1 24.04 1.33 20.64
N GLU A 2 23.27 0.46 21.30
CA GLU A 2 22.92 -0.86 20.79
C GLU A 2 21.58 -0.84 20.07
N ILE A 3 21.47 -1.65 19.01
CA ILE A 3 20.24 -1.87 18.26
C ILE A 3 19.88 -3.35 18.35
N THR A 4 18.66 -3.66 18.79
CA THR A 4 18.12 -5.01 18.79
C THR A 4 17.15 -5.19 17.62
N LEU A 5 17.34 -6.24 16.82
CA LEU A 5 16.34 -6.70 15.87
C LEU A 5 15.20 -7.41 16.61
N CYS A 6 13.96 -7.04 16.35
CA CYS A 6 12.75 -7.68 16.86
C CYS A 6 11.91 -8.20 15.71
N MET A 7 11.59 -9.48 15.72
CA MET A 7 10.84 -10.11 14.64
C MET A 7 9.83 -11.12 15.17
N ILE A 8 8.75 -11.31 14.41
CA ILE A 8 7.88 -12.47 14.51
C ILE A 8 8.08 -13.33 13.26
N VAL A 9 7.96 -14.65 13.38
CA VAL A 9 8.17 -15.55 12.26
C VAL A 9 7.24 -16.77 12.33
N LYS A 10 6.87 -17.28 11.16
CA LYS A 10 6.21 -18.57 10.99
C LYS A 10 6.47 -19.13 9.59
N ASN A 11 7.11 -20.29 9.50
CA ASN A 11 7.35 -21.01 8.25
C ASN A 11 8.05 -20.17 7.14
N GLU A 12 9.25 -19.68 7.43
CA GLU A 12 10.04 -18.80 6.56
C GLU A 12 11.44 -19.35 6.29
N GLU A 13 11.59 -20.68 6.17
CA GLU A 13 12.91 -21.31 5.99
C GLU A 13 13.67 -20.80 4.75
N GLU A 14 12.95 -20.32 3.74
CA GLU A 14 13.52 -19.76 2.51
C GLU A 14 14.11 -18.35 2.70
N ASN A 15 13.50 -17.52 3.54
CA ASN A 15 13.83 -16.10 3.67
C ASN A 15 14.58 -15.75 4.96
N ILE A 16 14.32 -16.48 6.05
CA ILE A 16 14.74 -16.09 7.40
C ILE A 16 16.25 -15.93 7.54
N LYS A 17 17.04 -16.79 6.89
CA LYS A 17 18.51 -16.68 6.90
C LYS A 17 18.95 -15.35 6.31
N LYS A 18 18.40 -14.98 5.16
CA LYS A 18 18.75 -13.77 4.43
C LYS A 18 18.33 -12.52 5.21
N CYS A 19 17.12 -12.52 5.75
CA CYS A 19 16.62 -11.45 6.60
C CYS A 19 17.57 -11.17 7.77
N ILE A 20 17.87 -12.19 8.59
CA ILE A 20 18.71 -12.06 9.78
C ILE A 20 20.14 -11.66 9.40
N THR A 21 20.73 -12.28 8.38
CA THR A 21 22.07 -11.91 7.90
C THR A 21 22.15 -10.44 7.51
N SER A 22 21.16 -9.94 6.78
CA SER A 22 21.13 -8.53 6.37
C SER A 22 21.02 -7.57 7.57
N ALA A 23 20.19 -7.93 8.55
CA ALA A 23 19.98 -7.11 9.74
C ALA A 23 21.25 -7.01 10.61
N PHE A 24 22.09 -8.05 10.68
CA PHE A 24 23.33 -8.03 11.46
C PHE A 24 24.42 -7.07 10.94
N HIS A 25 24.23 -6.44 9.77
CA HIS A 25 25.05 -5.28 9.37
C HIS A 25 24.69 -3.99 10.14
N ILE A 26 23.57 -4.01 10.87
CA ILE A 26 22.96 -2.86 11.54
C ILE A 26 22.78 -3.12 13.04
N VAL A 27 22.39 -4.34 13.44
CA VAL A 27 22.03 -4.69 14.82
C VAL A 27 23.13 -5.45 15.55
N ASP A 28 23.09 -5.39 16.89
CA ASP A 28 24.04 -6.07 17.77
C ASP A 28 23.54 -7.46 18.20
N ASN A 29 22.23 -7.58 18.35
CA ASN A 29 21.54 -8.80 18.78
C ASN A 29 20.11 -8.83 18.21
N ALA A 30 19.46 -9.99 18.31
CA ALA A 30 18.08 -10.16 17.87
C ALA A 30 17.22 -10.90 18.90
N VAL A 31 15.93 -10.56 18.92
CA VAL A 31 14.86 -11.31 19.57
C VAL A 31 13.88 -11.72 18.49
N ILE A 32 13.72 -13.03 18.30
CA ILE A 32 12.84 -13.60 17.28
C ILE A 32 11.78 -14.44 17.99
N VAL A 33 10.52 -14.12 17.73
CA VAL A 33 9.35 -14.82 18.26
C VAL A 33 8.79 -15.74 17.18
N ASP A 34 8.95 -17.04 17.37
CA ASP A 34 8.36 -18.06 16.51
C ASP A 34 6.92 -18.32 16.94
N THR A 35 5.99 -18.20 15.99
CA THR A 35 4.54 -18.34 16.23
C THR A 35 3.99 -19.70 15.79
N GLY A 36 4.84 -20.72 15.82
CA GLY A 36 4.50 -22.11 15.49
C GLY A 36 4.97 -22.52 14.09
N SER A 37 6.26 -22.32 13.79
CA SER A 37 6.88 -22.88 12.57
C SER A 37 6.97 -24.40 12.66
N MET A 38 6.67 -25.06 11.54
CA MET A 38 6.74 -26.52 11.36
C MET A 38 7.83 -26.92 10.35
N ASP A 39 8.44 -25.94 9.67
CA ASP A 39 9.56 -26.13 8.74
C ASP A 39 10.92 -25.92 9.44
N SER A 40 12.01 -25.80 8.67
CA SER A 40 13.36 -25.66 9.19
C SER A 40 13.67 -24.27 9.78
N THR A 41 12.69 -23.36 9.85
CA THR A 41 12.88 -21.96 10.28
C THR A 41 13.60 -21.87 11.63
N LYS A 42 13.13 -22.61 12.63
CA LYS A 42 13.71 -22.58 13.99
C LYS A 42 15.16 -23.06 14.00
N ASP A 43 15.47 -24.09 13.22
CA ASP A 43 16.81 -24.65 13.15
C ASP A 43 17.77 -23.74 12.39
N ILE A 44 17.28 -22.98 11.40
CA ILE A 44 18.06 -21.94 10.73
C ILE A 44 18.38 -20.80 11.71
N ILE A 45 17.40 -20.35 12.49
CA ILE A 45 17.58 -19.27 13.48
C ILE A 45 18.62 -19.66 14.54
N LYS A 46 18.55 -20.89 15.07
CA LYS A 46 19.50 -21.39 16.10
C LYS A 46 20.96 -21.36 15.62
N LYS A 47 21.23 -21.45 14.31
CA LYS A 47 22.60 -21.38 13.77
C LYS A 47 23.27 -20.02 13.96
N PHE A 48 22.51 -18.96 14.28
CA PHE A 48 23.07 -17.65 14.62
C PHE A 48 23.59 -17.55 16.07
N GLY A 49 23.42 -18.61 16.87
CA GLY A 49 24.00 -18.74 18.20
C GLY A 49 23.47 -17.70 19.20
N GLU A 50 24.31 -17.34 20.18
CA GLU A 50 23.94 -16.51 21.33
C GLU A 50 23.53 -15.06 20.97
N LYS A 51 23.82 -14.61 19.73
CA LYS A 51 23.38 -13.30 19.24
C LYS A 51 21.88 -13.22 19.00
N VAL A 52 21.20 -14.37 18.92
CA VAL A 52 19.76 -14.44 18.64
C VAL A 52 19.04 -15.16 19.78
N LYS A 53 18.12 -14.45 20.43
CA LYS A 53 17.17 -15.04 21.37
C LYS A 53 15.93 -15.50 20.61
N LEU A 54 15.78 -16.81 20.44
CA LEU A 54 14.56 -17.42 19.91
C LEU A 54 13.56 -17.68 21.04
N ILE A 55 12.34 -17.20 20.88
CA ILE A 55 11.22 -17.38 21.82
C ILE A 55 10.10 -18.10 21.06
N GLU A 56 9.56 -19.17 21.62
CA GLU A 56 8.33 -19.78 21.09
C GLU A 56 7.11 -19.13 21.76
N HIS A 57 6.13 -18.71 20.96
CA HIS A 57 4.90 -18.09 21.41
C HIS A 57 3.71 -18.67 20.65
N GLU A 58 2.66 -19.07 21.36
CA GLU A 58 1.46 -19.60 20.73
C GLU A 58 0.75 -18.51 19.90
N TRP A 59 0.40 -18.81 18.65
CA TRP A 59 -0.35 -17.88 17.80
C TRP A 59 -1.80 -17.73 18.27
N LYS A 60 -2.18 -16.52 18.70
CA LYS A 60 -3.52 -16.20 19.23
C LYS A 60 -4.35 -15.30 18.32
N ASP A 61 -4.09 -15.32 17.01
CA ASP A 61 -4.76 -14.42 16.06
C ASP A 61 -4.53 -12.93 16.37
N ASP A 62 -3.38 -12.60 16.98
CA ASP A 62 -2.96 -11.25 17.34
C ASP A 62 -1.48 -11.04 17.00
N PHE A 63 -1.22 -10.26 15.94
CA PHE A 63 0.14 -9.90 15.55
C PHE A 63 0.81 -9.00 16.60
N SER A 64 0.06 -8.05 17.18
CA SER A 64 0.59 -7.10 18.16
C SER A 64 1.08 -7.82 19.40
N GLU A 65 0.35 -8.84 19.86
CA GLU A 65 0.78 -9.67 20.99
C GLU A 65 2.16 -10.30 20.71
N ALA A 66 2.31 -10.98 19.57
CA ALA A 66 3.58 -11.62 19.20
C ALA A 66 4.72 -10.60 19.02
N ARG A 67 4.44 -9.43 18.40
CA ARG A 67 5.45 -8.36 18.28
C ARG A 67 5.82 -7.79 19.64
N ASN A 68 4.85 -7.59 20.53
CA ASN A 68 5.10 -7.07 21.86
C ASN A 68 6.00 -8.01 22.68
N VAL A 69 5.83 -9.34 22.55
CA VAL A 69 6.75 -10.32 23.16
C VAL A 69 8.19 -10.10 22.67
N SER A 70 8.40 -9.81 21.39
CA SER A 70 9.74 -9.58 20.85
C SER A 70 10.39 -8.30 21.41
N ILE A 71 9.66 -7.18 21.43
CA ILE A 71 10.20 -5.89 21.87
C ILE A 71 10.36 -5.80 23.40
N GLU A 72 9.51 -6.46 24.19
CA GLU A 72 9.65 -6.53 25.65
C GLU A 72 10.89 -7.30 26.10
N ASN A 73 11.42 -8.17 25.23
CA ASN A 73 12.63 -8.94 25.46
C ASN A 73 13.89 -8.27 24.87
N ALA A 74 13.75 -7.13 24.19
CA ALA A 74 14.85 -6.40 23.59
C ALA A 74 15.67 -5.63 24.63
N LYS A 75 17.00 -5.62 24.46
CA LYS A 75 17.93 -4.96 25.39
C LYS A 75 18.61 -3.72 24.81
N GLY A 76 18.61 -3.55 23.49
CA GLY A 76 19.21 -2.40 22.83
C GLY A 76 18.50 -1.09 23.14
N ASP A 77 19.21 0.03 22.97
CA ASP A 77 18.67 1.38 23.09
C ASP A 77 17.62 1.68 22.01
N TRP A 78 17.77 1.01 20.86
CA TRP A 78 16.88 1.08 19.71
C TRP A 78 16.42 -0.32 19.30
N ILE A 79 15.24 -0.37 18.73
CA ILE A 79 14.59 -1.56 18.22
C ILE A 79 14.39 -1.38 16.71
N LEU A 80 14.92 -2.32 15.93
CA LEU A 80 14.61 -2.49 14.53
C LEU A 80 13.58 -3.61 14.41
N VAL A 81 12.46 -3.38 13.74
CA VAL A 81 11.45 -4.40 13.45
C VAL A 81 11.47 -4.75 11.97
N LEU A 82 11.55 -6.04 11.64
CA LEU A 82 11.46 -6.55 10.27
C LEU A 82 10.46 -7.70 10.19
N ASP A 83 9.92 -7.92 9.00
CA ASP A 83 9.21 -9.15 8.66
C ASP A 83 10.21 -10.16 8.06
N ALA A 84 9.91 -11.45 8.18
CA ALA A 84 10.86 -12.51 7.82
C ALA A 84 11.15 -12.62 6.31
N ASP A 85 10.27 -12.08 5.48
CA ASP A 85 10.40 -11.95 4.02
C ASP A 85 11.01 -10.60 3.58
N GLU A 86 11.59 -9.85 4.52
CA GLU A 86 12.27 -8.59 4.28
C GLU A 86 13.81 -8.70 4.37
N GLU A 87 14.51 -7.89 3.59
CA GLU A 87 15.95 -7.67 3.67
C GLU A 87 16.22 -6.19 3.88
N ILE A 88 16.98 -5.84 4.91
CA ILE A 88 17.38 -4.45 5.15
C ILE A 88 18.76 -4.19 4.54
N LEU A 89 18.85 -3.14 3.75
CA LEU A 89 20.09 -2.65 3.16
C LEU A 89 20.57 -1.45 3.97
N GLY A 90 21.85 -1.43 4.37
CA GLY A 90 22.45 -0.34 5.11
C GLY A 90 23.52 -0.83 6.10
N TYR A 91 24.12 0.12 6.81
CA TYR A 91 25.13 -0.15 7.83
C TYR A 91 24.82 0.64 9.10
N LYS A 92 25.22 0.09 10.25
CA LYS A 92 24.96 0.66 11.58
C LYS A 92 25.40 2.12 11.73
N GLU A 93 26.63 2.46 11.32
CA GLU A 93 27.23 3.78 11.59
C GLU A 93 26.47 4.96 10.94
N PRO A 94 26.15 4.94 9.63
CA PRO A 94 25.30 5.98 9.02
C PRO A 94 23.93 6.13 9.70
N ILE A 95 23.31 5.01 10.09
CA ILE A 95 22.00 5.01 10.78
C ILE A 95 22.15 5.69 12.14
N LEU A 96 23.12 5.27 12.95
CA LEU A 96 23.37 5.87 14.27
C LEU A 96 23.62 7.38 14.16
N LYS A 97 24.41 7.82 13.18
CA LYS A 97 24.68 9.24 12.94
C LYS A 97 23.40 10.05 12.68
N GLN A 98 22.44 9.51 11.93
CA GLN A 98 21.16 10.20 11.70
C GLN A 98 20.27 10.20 12.95
N ILE A 99 20.11 9.05 13.61
CA ILE A 99 19.11 8.91 14.68
C ILE A 99 19.54 9.55 16.01
N THR A 100 20.84 9.80 16.20
CA THR A 100 21.38 10.47 17.39
C THR A 100 21.35 11.99 17.31
N ASN A 101 21.34 12.57 16.11
CA ASN A 101 21.36 14.01 15.89
C ASN A 101 19.96 14.64 15.80
N THR A 102 18.99 14.08 16.52
CA THR A 102 17.60 14.55 16.47
C THR A 102 16.80 14.22 17.73
N LYS A 103 15.70 14.94 17.93
CA LYS A 103 14.71 14.69 18.99
C LYS A 103 13.72 13.58 18.63
N LYS A 104 13.74 13.09 17.38
CA LYS A 104 12.87 11.99 16.94
C LYS A 104 13.17 10.72 17.75
N GLU A 105 12.11 9.97 18.03
CA GLU A 105 12.19 8.72 18.80
C GLU A 105 11.91 7.50 17.94
N SER A 106 11.60 7.72 16.67
CA SER A 106 11.30 6.67 15.71
C SER A 106 11.51 7.17 14.28
N PHE A 107 11.75 6.24 13.37
CA PHE A 107 12.00 6.49 11.97
C PHE A 107 11.23 5.53 11.08
N ASN A 108 10.55 6.13 10.11
CA ASN A 108 10.07 5.39 8.96
C ASN A 108 11.23 5.04 8.05
N ILE A 109 11.31 3.79 7.61
CA ILE A 109 12.29 3.31 6.62
C ILE A 109 11.55 3.01 5.33
N LYS A 110 12.16 3.38 4.19
CA LYS A 110 11.59 3.11 2.87
C LYS A 110 11.62 1.61 2.57
N GLY A 111 10.45 1.00 2.43
CA GLY A 111 10.26 -0.34 1.89
C GLY A 111 10.11 -0.29 0.37
N ILE A 112 10.63 -1.30 -0.32
CA ILE A 112 10.54 -1.50 -1.76
C ILE A 112 10.01 -2.91 -1.99
N ASN A 113 8.83 -3.02 -2.59
CA ASN A 113 8.31 -4.32 -2.99
C ASN A 113 8.99 -4.75 -4.28
N LYS A 114 9.63 -5.92 -4.27
CA LYS A 114 10.12 -6.54 -5.49
C LYS A 114 8.95 -7.31 -6.12
N ILE A 115 8.27 -6.66 -7.07
CA ILE A 115 7.22 -7.32 -7.87
C ILE A 115 7.93 -8.07 -9.00
N ASP A 116 7.64 -9.36 -9.13
CA ASP A 116 8.14 -10.17 -10.24
C ASP A 116 7.54 -9.66 -11.57
N GLU A 117 8.42 -9.53 -12.56
CA GLU A 117 8.19 -9.36 -14.01
C GLU A 117 7.68 -8.02 -14.59
N GLU A 118 6.98 -7.13 -13.87
CA GLU A 118 6.47 -5.86 -14.48
C GLU A 118 7.16 -4.56 -14.01
N GLY A 119 8.31 -4.63 -13.31
CA GLY A 119 9.18 -3.46 -13.08
C GLY A 119 8.60 -2.33 -12.19
N GLY A 120 7.40 -2.50 -11.64
CA GLY A 120 6.77 -1.54 -10.75
C GLY A 120 7.37 -1.55 -9.34
N LEU A 121 8.22 -0.57 -9.02
CA LEU A 121 8.68 -0.34 -7.64
C LEU A 121 7.61 0.44 -6.87
N ASN A 122 6.75 -0.27 -6.13
CA ASN A 122 5.92 0.38 -5.12
C ASN A 122 6.76 0.57 -3.85
N SER A 123 6.97 1.83 -3.45
CA SER A 123 7.69 2.17 -2.23
C SER A 123 6.76 2.71 -1.15
N PHE A 124 6.95 2.23 0.08
CA PHE A 124 6.18 2.63 1.26
C PHE A 124 7.13 3.05 2.37
N PHE A 125 6.64 3.81 3.35
CA PHE A 125 7.40 4.20 4.53
C PHE A 125 6.75 3.58 5.76
N TYR A 126 7.44 2.65 6.41
CA TYR A 126 6.96 1.96 7.60
C TYR A 126 7.78 2.34 8.81
N ASN A 127 7.12 2.52 9.96
CA ASN A 127 7.78 2.72 11.24
C ASN A 127 8.51 1.43 11.64
N ARG A 128 9.82 1.39 11.44
CA ARG A 128 10.63 0.18 11.53
C ARG A 128 11.77 0.31 12.53
N LEU A 129 12.17 1.53 12.92
CA LEU A 129 13.24 1.78 13.87
C LEU A 129 12.77 2.76 14.95
N PHE A 130 12.82 2.38 16.23
CA PHE A 130 12.36 3.24 17.32
C PHE A 130 13.12 3.00 18.63
N LYS A 131 13.11 3.98 19.53
CA LYS A 131 13.77 3.89 20.84
C LYS A 131 13.09 2.83 21.71
N ASN A 132 13.88 2.07 22.46
CA ASN A 132 13.37 1.15 23.46
C ASN A 132 12.93 1.92 24.73
N LYS A 133 11.72 2.50 24.68
CA LYS A 133 11.17 3.38 25.73
C LYS A 133 9.76 2.98 26.20
N GLY A 134 9.42 1.69 26.10
CA GLY A 134 8.10 1.19 26.48
C GLY A 134 7.01 1.43 25.44
N TYR A 135 7.38 1.70 24.18
CA TYR A 135 6.44 1.65 23.07
C TYR A 135 5.88 0.24 22.88
N LYS A 136 4.63 0.14 22.46
CA LYS A 136 3.88 -1.10 22.26
C LYS A 136 3.07 -1.02 20.98
N TYR A 137 2.97 -2.14 20.29
CA TYR A 137 2.03 -2.34 19.22
C TYR A 137 0.62 -2.57 19.78
N TYR A 138 -0.38 -2.04 19.09
CA TYR A 138 -1.80 -2.29 19.37
C TYR A 138 -2.54 -2.64 18.08
N ARG A 139 -3.73 -3.23 18.25
CA ARG A 139 -4.57 -3.89 17.22
C ARG A 139 -4.04 -5.27 16.81
N ALA A 140 -4.93 -6.25 16.77
CA ALA A 140 -4.55 -7.62 16.44
C ALA A 140 -4.02 -7.80 15.01
N ILE A 141 -4.36 -6.89 14.10
CA ILE A 141 -3.87 -6.82 12.72
C ILE A 141 -3.79 -5.36 12.27
N HIS A 142 -2.94 -5.08 11.27
CA HIS A 142 -2.61 -3.71 10.86
C HIS A 142 -2.10 -2.91 12.06
N GLU A 143 -1.17 -3.53 12.78
CA GLU A 143 -0.64 -3.10 14.06
C GLU A 143 -0.07 -1.69 13.97
N GLN A 144 -0.29 -0.90 15.03
CA GLN A 144 0.20 0.46 15.12
C GLN A 144 1.06 0.60 16.37
N LEU A 145 2.18 1.32 16.27
CA LEU A 145 3.00 1.65 17.42
C LEU A 145 2.36 2.83 18.16
N ASN A 146 2.26 2.77 19.50
CA ASN A 146 1.69 3.84 20.33
C ASN A 146 2.63 5.06 20.48
N ILE A 147 3.01 5.67 19.35
CA ILE A 147 3.93 6.81 19.29
C ILE A 147 3.25 8.05 18.72
N ASP A 148 3.59 9.22 19.27
CA ASP A 148 3.20 10.51 18.72
C ASP A 148 3.87 10.74 17.35
N GLU A 149 3.09 11.05 16.32
CA GLU A 149 3.55 11.31 14.96
C GLU A 149 4.61 12.43 14.91
N ASN A 150 4.55 13.42 15.82
CA ASN A 150 5.55 14.48 15.89
C ASN A 150 6.94 13.97 16.28
N LYS A 151 7.02 12.79 16.89
CA LYS A 151 8.28 12.12 17.25
C LYS A 151 8.78 11.16 16.16
N VAL A 152 8.00 10.95 15.10
CA VAL A 152 8.38 10.10 13.97
C VAL A 152 9.16 10.95 12.94
N GLY A 153 10.32 10.45 12.55
CA GLY A 153 11.15 10.97 11.47
C GLY A 153 11.15 10.01 10.28
N VAL A 154 11.92 10.36 9.25
CA VAL A 154 12.17 9.50 8.09
C VAL A 154 13.66 9.26 8.00
N LEU A 155 14.08 8.00 7.88
CA LEU A 155 15.46 7.65 7.64
C LEU A 155 15.79 7.93 6.16
N ASP A 156 16.96 8.50 5.89
CA ASP A 156 17.36 8.80 4.50
C ASP A 156 17.46 7.48 3.70
N GLU A 157 16.79 7.42 2.54
CA GLU A 157 16.77 6.23 1.69
C GLU A 157 18.15 5.86 1.13
N LYS A 158 19.10 6.80 1.12
CA LYS A 158 20.51 6.55 0.78
C LYS A 158 21.26 5.86 1.90
N ILE A 159 20.80 6.01 3.15
CA ILE A 159 21.38 5.38 4.33
C ILE A 159 20.84 3.95 4.48
N SER A 160 19.52 3.78 4.36
CA SER A 160 18.93 2.44 4.46
C SER A 160 17.56 2.35 3.77
N LYS A 161 17.26 1.14 3.32
CA LYS A 161 15.98 0.75 2.72
C LYS A 161 15.71 -0.73 2.99
N ILE A 162 14.44 -1.10 2.97
CA ILE A 162 13.98 -2.48 3.13
C ILE A 162 13.51 -2.99 1.76
N ILE A 163 13.93 -4.19 1.38
CA ILE A 163 13.44 -4.91 0.22
C ILE A 163 12.48 -5.99 0.72
N HIS A 164 11.26 -6.00 0.22
CA HIS A 164 10.24 -6.99 0.58
C HIS A 164 10.02 -7.96 -0.59
N TYR A 165 10.14 -9.26 -0.31
CA TYR A 165 10.08 -10.34 -1.30
C TYR A 165 8.71 -11.04 -1.39
N GLY A 166 7.74 -10.66 -0.56
CA GLY A 166 6.50 -11.39 -0.24
C GLY A 166 5.44 -11.58 -1.34
N TYR A 167 5.82 -11.66 -2.62
CA TYR A 167 4.88 -11.89 -3.74
C TYR A 167 5.12 -13.14 -4.58
N SER A 168 6.17 -13.93 -4.32
CA SER A 168 6.59 -15.01 -5.22
C SER A 168 5.81 -16.34 -5.12
N LYS A 169 4.73 -16.45 -4.34
CA LYS A 169 3.96 -17.71 -4.23
C LYS A 169 2.42 -17.56 -4.29
N GLU A 170 1.87 -18.24 -5.30
CA GLU A 170 0.52 -18.68 -5.67
C GLU A 170 -0.75 -18.23 -4.90
N ASN A 171 -1.86 -18.22 -5.66
CA ASN A 171 -3.22 -17.87 -5.25
C ASN A 171 -3.74 -18.58 -3.98
N PHE A 172 -3.23 -19.77 -3.64
CA PHE A 172 -3.63 -20.51 -2.44
C PHE A 172 -3.19 -19.81 -1.14
N ILE A 173 -1.93 -19.38 -1.06
CA ILE A 173 -1.38 -18.64 0.09
C ILE A 173 -2.11 -17.29 0.26
N LYS A 174 -2.47 -16.64 -0.86
CA LYS A 174 -3.29 -15.41 -0.84
C LYS A 174 -4.67 -15.63 -0.21
N ARG A 175 -5.34 -16.75 -0.52
CA ARG A 175 -6.65 -17.08 0.05
C ARG A 175 -6.58 -17.38 1.55
N ASP A 176 -5.59 -18.15 2.00
CA ASP A 176 -5.44 -18.45 3.42
C ASP A 176 -5.11 -17.19 4.25
N LYS A 177 -4.19 -16.35 3.74
CA LYS A 177 -3.88 -15.04 4.34
C LYS A 177 -5.11 -14.16 4.45
N MET A 178 -5.94 -14.12 3.41
CA MET A 178 -7.20 -13.36 3.41
C MET A 178 -8.18 -13.88 4.47
N ASN A 179 -8.40 -15.20 4.52
CA ASN A 179 -9.33 -15.81 5.49
C ASN A 179 -8.89 -15.57 6.93
N ARG A 180 -7.58 -15.73 7.21
CA ARG A 180 -6.99 -15.38 8.51
C ARG A 180 -7.24 -13.91 8.85
N ASN A 181 -6.93 -13.00 7.93
CA ASN A 181 -7.11 -11.56 8.17
C ASN A 181 -8.58 -11.21 8.43
N LEU A 182 -9.52 -11.78 7.67
CA LEU A 182 -10.97 -11.59 7.91
C LEU A 182 -11.38 -12.10 9.29
N ARG A 183 -10.88 -13.27 9.72
CA ARG A 183 -11.17 -13.82 11.06
C ARG A 183 -10.71 -12.87 12.16
N ILE A 184 -9.47 -12.37 12.07
CA ILE A 184 -8.92 -11.43 13.06
C ILE A 184 -9.73 -10.13 13.08
N LEU A 185 -9.99 -9.55 11.90
CA LEU A 185 -10.75 -8.31 11.78
C LEU A 185 -12.20 -8.46 12.28
N ALA A 186 -12.85 -9.59 12.02
CA ALA A 186 -14.18 -9.88 12.52
C ALA A 186 -14.21 -9.98 14.05
N ASN A 187 -13.19 -10.61 14.65
CA ASN A 187 -13.05 -10.67 16.10
C ASN A 187 -12.86 -9.27 16.71
N GLU A 188 -12.01 -8.43 16.12
CA GLU A 188 -11.81 -7.04 16.56
C GLU A 188 -13.09 -6.20 16.39
N TYR A 189 -13.82 -6.40 15.28
CA TYR A 189 -15.11 -5.74 15.06
C TYR A 189 -16.16 -6.14 16.08
N ASN A 190 -16.21 -7.42 16.47
CA ASN A 190 -17.14 -7.90 17.51
C ASN A 190 -16.81 -7.32 18.90
N LYS A 191 -15.54 -6.99 19.17
CA LYS A 191 -15.14 -6.29 20.40
C LYS A 191 -15.53 -4.81 20.37
N ASN A 192 -15.36 -4.15 19.22
CA ASN A 192 -15.73 -2.74 19.03
C ASN A 192 -16.15 -2.46 17.58
N SER A 193 -17.47 -2.48 17.33
CA SER A 193 -18.03 -2.25 16.00
C SER A 193 -17.98 -0.78 15.56
N GLU A 194 -17.60 0.12 16.46
CA GLU A 194 -17.56 1.58 16.26
C GLU A 194 -16.12 2.10 16.11
N ASP A 195 -15.19 1.22 15.74
CA ASP A 195 -13.84 1.57 15.32
C ASP A 195 -13.82 1.76 13.78
N PRO A 196 -13.60 2.99 13.29
CA PRO A 196 -13.64 3.26 11.87
C PRO A 196 -12.44 2.62 11.12
N PHE A 197 -11.31 2.39 11.80
CA PHE A 197 -10.13 1.74 11.23
C PHE A 197 -10.39 0.25 10.97
N ILE A 198 -11.03 -0.45 11.92
CA ILE A 198 -11.43 -1.86 11.73
C ILE A 198 -12.45 -1.97 10.58
N CYS A 199 -13.44 -1.08 10.53
CA CYS A 199 -14.39 -1.05 9.42
C CYS A 199 -13.69 -0.82 8.07
N TYR A 200 -12.74 0.12 8.00
CA TYR A 200 -11.95 0.36 6.78
C TYR A 200 -11.20 -0.91 6.34
N HIS A 201 -10.52 -1.59 7.27
CA HIS A 201 -9.74 -2.78 6.93
C HIS A 201 -10.58 -4.00 6.58
N LEU A 202 -11.77 -4.16 7.18
CA LEU A 202 -12.77 -5.13 6.71
C LEU A 202 -13.17 -4.83 5.27
N GLY A 203 -13.54 -3.56 4.98
CA GLY A 203 -13.89 -3.13 3.64
C GLY A 203 -12.78 -3.39 2.62
N ALA A 204 -11.53 -3.08 2.98
CA ALA A 204 -10.36 -3.32 2.13
C ALA A 204 -10.15 -4.80 1.86
N THR A 205 -10.36 -5.66 2.85
CA THR A 205 -10.19 -7.12 2.71
C THR A 205 -11.29 -7.72 1.81
N TYR A 206 -12.55 -7.30 1.95
CA TYR A 206 -13.63 -7.68 1.04
C TYR A 206 -13.40 -7.15 -0.39
N ALA A 207 -12.90 -5.92 -0.54
CA ALA A 207 -12.59 -5.37 -1.86
C ALA A 207 -11.51 -6.20 -2.58
N SER A 208 -10.49 -6.66 -1.84
CA SER A 208 -9.45 -7.54 -2.35
C SER A 208 -9.96 -8.94 -2.75
N SER A 209 -11.09 -9.40 -2.19
CA SER A 209 -11.73 -10.67 -2.58
C SER A 209 -12.71 -10.53 -3.75
N GLY A 210 -12.97 -9.30 -4.21
CA GLY A 210 -13.97 -9.00 -5.24
C GLY A 210 -15.40 -8.83 -4.71
N ASP A 211 -15.61 -8.92 -3.38
CA ASP A 211 -16.91 -8.67 -2.77
C ASP A 211 -17.11 -7.18 -2.51
N TYR A 212 -17.33 -6.44 -3.61
CA TYR A 212 -17.48 -4.98 -3.55
C TYR A 212 -18.72 -4.51 -2.79
N LYS A 213 -19.74 -5.36 -2.66
CA LYS A 213 -20.96 -5.05 -1.91
C LYS A 213 -20.67 -4.98 -0.41
N ASN A 214 -20.06 -6.04 0.15
CA ASN A 214 -19.66 -6.02 1.55
C ASN A 214 -18.55 -5.01 1.80
N ALA A 215 -17.62 -4.84 0.86
CA ALA A 215 -16.60 -3.80 0.94
C ALA A 215 -17.21 -2.41 1.13
N LEU A 216 -18.16 -2.04 0.27
CA LEU A 216 -18.83 -0.75 0.32
C LEU A 216 -19.60 -0.56 1.63
N ASN A 217 -20.30 -1.59 2.13
CA ASN A 217 -21.01 -1.51 3.41
C ASN A 217 -20.07 -1.14 4.56
N TYR A 218 -18.91 -1.80 4.66
CA TYR A 218 -17.93 -1.51 5.71
C TYR A 218 -17.22 -0.16 5.50
N PHE A 219 -16.95 0.23 4.26
CA PHE A 219 -16.41 1.56 3.98
C PHE A 219 -17.39 2.69 4.32
N VAL A 220 -18.68 2.54 4.00
CA VAL A 220 -19.72 3.51 4.40
C VAL A 220 -19.80 3.59 5.93
N LYS A 221 -19.76 2.46 6.63
CA LYS A 221 -19.73 2.44 8.10
C LYS A 221 -18.49 3.16 8.66
N SER A 222 -17.31 2.85 8.11
CA SER A 222 -16.05 3.56 8.44
C SER A 222 -16.18 5.06 8.22
N TYR A 223 -16.80 5.46 7.10
CA TYR A 223 -16.98 6.86 6.74
C TYR A 223 -17.90 7.58 7.73
N GLN A 224 -19.05 7.00 8.05
CA GLN A 224 -20.03 7.54 9.00
C GLN A 224 -19.43 7.73 10.40
N ILE A 225 -18.71 6.73 10.90
CA ILE A 225 -18.03 6.84 12.20
C ILE A 225 -16.92 7.91 12.12
N GLY A 226 -16.14 7.92 11.04
CA GLY A 226 -15.06 8.88 10.81
C GLY A 226 -15.50 10.34 10.78
N LEU A 227 -16.73 10.63 10.31
CA LEU A 227 -17.31 11.98 10.38
C LEU A 227 -17.44 12.50 11.83
N THR A 228 -17.58 11.60 12.80
CA THR A 228 -17.74 11.97 14.22
C THR A 228 -16.46 11.82 15.02
N LYS A 229 -15.65 10.80 14.76
CA LYS A 229 -14.45 10.45 15.53
C LYS A 229 -13.13 10.82 14.83
N GLY A 230 -13.19 11.26 13.58
CA GLY A 230 -12.03 11.46 12.72
C GLY A 230 -11.64 10.19 11.95
N PHE A 231 -10.99 10.38 10.80
CA PHE A 231 -10.61 9.32 9.86
C PHE A 231 -9.17 8.83 10.01
N GLY A 232 -8.31 9.54 10.75
CA GLY A 232 -6.87 9.26 10.76
C GLY A 232 -6.23 9.31 9.36
N GLY A 233 -5.12 8.59 9.17
CA GLY A 233 -4.31 8.65 7.93
C GLY A 233 -4.90 7.94 6.69
N TYR A 234 -6.01 7.21 6.81
CA TYR A 234 -6.57 6.43 5.68
C TYR A 234 -7.72 7.13 4.94
N TYR A 235 -8.08 8.37 5.31
CA TYR A 235 -9.22 9.11 4.75
C TYR A 235 -9.25 9.15 3.21
N TYR A 236 -8.15 9.56 2.58
CA TYR A 236 -8.10 9.69 1.12
C TYR A 236 -8.22 8.33 0.41
N GLU A 237 -7.64 7.28 1.01
CA GLU A 237 -7.73 5.93 0.48
C GLU A 237 -9.15 5.36 0.64
N LEU A 238 -9.84 5.67 1.75
CA LEU A 238 -11.25 5.33 1.97
C LEU A 238 -12.14 5.95 0.88
N LEU A 239 -12.03 7.26 0.63
CA LEU A 239 -12.82 7.94 -0.41
C LEU A 239 -12.61 7.30 -1.79
N LYS A 240 -11.35 7.04 -2.15
CA LYS A 240 -11.01 6.39 -3.42
C LYS A 240 -11.62 4.99 -3.51
N ARG A 241 -11.48 4.17 -2.47
CA ARG A 241 -11.99 2.79 -2.44
C ARG A 241 -13.51 2.70 -2.44
N MET A 242 -14.20 3.60 -1.74
CA MET A 242 -15.65 3.73 -1.82
C MET A 242 -16.08 4.01 -3.26
N SER A 243 -15.48 5.02 -3.90
CA SER A 243 -15.79 5.41 -5.28
C SER A 243 -15.54 4.26 -6.26
N GLN A 244 -14.43 3.53 -6.09
CA GLN A 244 -14.13 2.33 -6.88
C GLN A 244 -15.16 1.22 -6.68
N CYS A 245 -15.59 0.94 -5.45
CA CYS A 245 -16.60 -0.08 -5.18
C CYS A 245 -17.93 0.29 -5.83
N ILE A 246 -18.37 1.54 -5.72
CA ILE A 246 -19.61 2.00 -6.36
C ILE A 246 -19.51 1.87 -7.89
N TYR A 247 -18.39 2.26 -8.49
CA TYR A 247 -18.14 2.08 -9.93
C TYR A 247 -18.17 0.61 -10.35
N LEU A 248 -17.52 -0.28 -9.61
CA LEU A 248 -17.46 -1.72 -9.91
C LEU A 248 -18.81 -2.42 -9.72
N LEU A 249 -19.66 -1.91 -8.82
CA LEU A 249 -21.06 -2.29 -8.68
C LEU A 249 -21.96 -1.70 -9.78
N LYS A 250 -21.40 -0.90 -10.69
CA LYS A 250 -22.06 -0.26 -11.84
C LYS A 250 -23.17 0.74 -11.46
N ASP A 251 -23.16 1.25 -10.24
CA ASP A 251 -24.06 2.33 -9.83
C ASP A 251 -23.42 3.69 -10.15
N TYR A 252 -23.29 3.97 -11.45
CA TYR A 252 -22.57 5.15 -11.93
C TYR A 252 -23.20 6.46 -11.47
N ARG A 253 -24.53 6.50 -11.33
CA ARG A 253 -25.25 7.70 -10.84
C ARG A 253 -24.93 7.97 -9.38
N LEU A 254 -25.00 6.95 -8.52
CA LEU A 254 -24.58 7.09 -7.12
C LEU A 254 -23.11 7.53 -7.01
N CYS A 255 -22.24 6.98 -7.85
CA CYS A 255 -20.83 7.35 -7.85
C CYS A 255 -20.63 8.83 -8.24
N ILE A 256 -21.34 9.29 -9.27
CA ILE A 256 -21.34 10.71 -9.69
C ILE A 256 -21.84 11.60 -8.56
N ASP A 257 -22.98 11.29 -7.95
CA ASP A 257 -23.56 12.08 -6.86
C ASP A 257 -22.61 12.14 -5.66
N PHE A 258 -22.01 11.01 -5.28
CA PHE A 258 -21.02 10.95 -4.20
C PHE A 258 -19.78 11.79 -4.51
N LEU A 259 -19.17 11.61 -5.69
CA LEU A 259 -17.94 12.28 -6.09
C LEU A 259 -18.15 13.79 -6.27
N THR A 260 -19.25 14.21 -6.91
CA THR A 260 -19.59 15.63 -7.06
C THR A 260 -19.92 16.28 -5.72
N GLY A 261 -20.44 15.53 -4.75
CA GLY A 261 -20.62 15.96 -3.37
C GLY A 261 -19.29 16.23 -2.65
N ILE A 262 -18.39 15.25 -2.63
CA ILE A 262 -17.11 15.37 -1.90
C ILE A 262 -16.13 16.34 -2.56
N LEU A 263 -16.11 16.44 -3.90
CA LEU A 263 -15.20 17.34 -4.63
C LEU A 263 -15.55 18.83 -4.47
N LYS A 264 -16.61 19.18 -3.74
CA LYS A 264 -16.85 20.55 -3.27
C LYS A 264 -15.85 20.99 -2.19
N ASP A 265 -15.21 20.05 -1.50
CA ASP A 265 -14.12 20.33 -0.58
C ASP A 265 -12.85 20.65 -1.38
N GLU A 266 -12.43 21.92 -1.36
CA GLU A 266 -11.21 22.39 -2.04
C GLU A 266 -9.95 21.65 -1.54
N ASN A 267 -9.97 21.04 -0.35
CA ASN A 267 -8.84 20.24 0.13
C ASN A 267 -8.59 18.99 -0.70
N LEU A 268 -9.63 18.48 -1.40
CA LEU A 268 -9.60 17.32 -2.30
C LEU A 268 -9.29 17.69 -3.75
N LYS A 269 -9.16 18.98 -4.07
CA LYS A 269 -8.77 19.44 -5.40
C LYS A 269 -7.39 18.89 -5.78
N GLY A 270 -7.29 18.40 -7.00
CA GLY A 270 -6.07 17.75 -7.48
C GLY A 270 -5.94 16.27 -7.10
N PHE A 271 -6.96 15.67 -6.48
CA PHE A 271 -6.99 14.22 -6.26
C PHE A 271 -7.35 13.50 -7.56
N THR A 272 -6.38 13.39 -8.47
CA THR A 272 -6.49 12.84 -9.84
C THR A 272 -7.37 11.59 -9.93
N ASP A 273 -7.21 10.65 -8.99
CA ASP A 273 -7.98 9.41 -8.96
C ASP A 273 -9.48 9.58 -8.81
N LEU A 274 -9.95 10.55 -8.01
CA LEU A 274 -11.38 10.82 -7.86
C LEU A 274 -11.96 11.42 -9.13
N TYR A 275 -11.22 12.33 -9.78
CA TYR A 275 -11.61 12.88 -11.09
C TYR A 275 -11.63 11.80 -12.17
N TYR A 276 -10.66 10.88 -12.16
CA TYR A 276 -10.61 9.77 -13.11
C TYR A 276 -11.81 8.85 -12.96
N ILE A 277 -12.18 8.48 -11.72
CA ILE A 277 -13.37 7.65 -11.45
C ILE A 277 -14.64 8.40 -11.86
N LEU A 278 -14.75 9.70 -11.55
CA LEU A 278 -15.90 10.53 -11.96
C LEU A 278 -16.03 10.58 -13.49
N GLY A 279 -14.93 10.85 -14.20
CA GLY A 279 -14.88 10.84 -15.66
C GLY A 279 -15.26 9.49 -16.26
N SER A 280 -14.84 8.39 -15.62
CA SER A 280 -15.21 7.04 -16.01
C SER A 280 -16.71 6.78 -15.83
N CYS A 281 -17.31 7.20 -14.72
CA CYS A 281 -18.76 7.08 -14.52
C CYS A 281 -19.55 7.89 -15.56
N LEU A 282 -19.12 9.12 -15.84
CA LEU A 282 -19.74 9.99 -16.84
C LEU A 282 -19.64 9.38 -18.25
N TYR A 283 -18.50 8.77 -18.58
CA TYR A 283 -18.31 8.02 -19.82
C TYR A 283 -19.30 6.86 -19.97
N GLU A 284 -19.47 6.05 -18.92
CA GLU A 284 -20.39 4.90 -18.91
C GLU A 284 -21.86 5.33 -19.12
N ILE A 285 -22.27 6.49 -18.58
CA ILE A 285 -23.60 7.05 -18.82
C ILE A 285 -23.71 7.90 -20.10
N LYS A 286 -22.65 7.92 -20.92
CA LYS A 286 -22.55 8.65 -22.20
C LYS A 286 -22.60 10.18 -22.08
N ASP A 287 -22.32 10.74 -20.91
CA ASP A 287 -22.09 12.17 -20.74
C ASP A 287 -20.65 12.52 -21.12
N TYR A 288 -20.37 12.42 -22.42
CA TYR A 288 -19.04 12.56 -22.98
C TYR A 288 -18.44 13.96 -22.77
N GLU A 289 -19.29 15.01 -22.78
CA GLU A 289 -18.81 16.37 -22.59
C GLU A 289 -18.28 16.60 -21.17
N ASN A 290 -18.98 16.11 -20.14
CA ASN A 290 -18.48 16.24 -18.77
C ASN A 290 -17.37 15.21 -18.48
N ALA A 291 -17.42 14.01 -19.04
CA ALA A 291 -16.33 13.03 -18.93
C ALA A 291 -15.01 13.61 -19.45
N LYS A 292 -15.04 14.25 -20.62
CA LYS A 292 -13.89 14.93 -21.24
C LYS A 292 -13.30 16.00 -20.32
N LYS A 293 -14.13 16.81 -19.65
CA LYS A 293 -13.66 17.80 -18.66
C LYS A 293 -12.88 17.15 -17.53
N MET A 294 -13.39 16.04 -16.98
CA MET A 294 -12.73 15.33 -15.88
C MET A 294 -11.38 14.74 -16.28
N PHE A 295 -11.29 14.09 -17.45
CA PHE A 295 -10.03 13.54 -17.92
C PHE A 295 -8.98 14.62 -18.25
N ASN A 296 -9.40 15.79 -18.75
CA ASN A 296 -8.50 16.93 -18.91
C ASN A 296 -7.97 17.46 -17.56
N GLU A 297 -8.81 17.55 -16.52
CA GLU A 297 -8.33 17.90 -15.19
C GLU A 297 -7.36 16.84 -14.64
N CYS A 298 -7.58 15.55 -14.92
CA CYS A 298 -6.63 14.50 -14.56
C CYS A 298 -5.23 14.73 -15.16
N ILE A 299 -5.16 15.05 -16.46
CA ILE A 299 -3.90 15.35 -17.16
C ILE A 299 -3.23 16.60 -16.59
N LYS A 300 -4.01 17.63 -16.30
CA LYS A 300 -3.54 18.88 -15.71
C LYS A 300 -2.97 18.69 -14.30
N PHE A 301 -3.57 17.83 -13.48
CA PHE A 301 -3.07 17.51 -12.14
C PHE A 301 -1.86 16.58 -12.18
N GLY A 302 -1.79 15.67 -13.17
CA GLY A 302 -0.70 14.72 -13.31
C GLY A 302 -0.70 13.60 -12.27
N GLU A 303 0.40 12.83 -12.24
CA GLU A 303 0.56 11.68 -11.34
C GLU A 303 1.15 12.03 -9.97
N LYS A 304 2.02 13.04 -9.92
CA LYS A 304 2.71 13.46 -8.69
C LYS A 304 1.86 14.41 -7.88
N THR A 305 0.84 13.86 -7.21
CA THR A 305 -0.02 14.62 -6.31
C THR A 305 0.30 14.31 -4.84
N LYS A 306 -0.26 15.09 -3.90
CA LYS A 306 -0.20 14.77 -2.46
C LYS A 306 -1.08 13.57 -2.06
N PHE A 307 -1.84 13.01 -3.00
CA PHE A 307 -2.83 11.97 -2.81
C PHE A 307 -2.38 10.62 -3.39
N PRO A 308 -2.97 9.50 -2.97
CA PRO A 308 -2.64 8.19 -3.51
C PRO A 308 -3.18 8.03 -4.94
N THR A 309 -2.36 8.36 -5.94
CA THR A 309 -2.70 8.31 -7.37
C THR A 309 -2.18 7.04 -8.04
N PHE A 310 -3.01 6.35 -8.83
CA PHE A 310 -2.53 5.24 -9.66
C PHE A 310 -1.79 5.74 -10.90
N THR A 311 -0.69 5.08 -11.24
CA THR A 311 0.07 5.34 -12.46
C THR A 311 -0.83 5.33 -13.68
N GLY A 312 -0.63 6.28 -14.58
CA GLY A 312 -1.41 6.46 -15.80
C GLY A 312 -2.67 7.31 -15.66
N ARG A 313 -3.29 7.38 -14.47
CA ARG A 313 -4.56 8.13 -14.30
C ARG A 313 -4.40 9.64 -14.50
N GLY A 314 -3.21 10.18 -14.24
CA GLY A 314 -2.87 11.57 -14.54
C GLY A 314 -2.16 11.78 -15.88
N THR A 315 -2.01 10.72 -16.70
CA THR A 315 -1.27 10.76 -17.97
C THR A 315 -1.96 9.88 -19.03
N PHE A 316 -1.39 8.71 -19.34
CA PHE A 316 -1.73 7.89 -20.49
C PHE A 316 -3.10 7.20 -20.39
N LEU A 317 -3.59 6.86 -19.19
CA LEU A 317 -4.94 6.31 -19.05
C LEU A 317 -6.01 7.38 -19.26
N ALA A 318 -5.79 8.60 -18.77
CA ALA A 318 -6.71 9.71 -19.02
C ALA A 318 -6.72 10.09 -20.51
N GLU A 319 -5.56 10.12 -21.16
CA GLU A 319 -5.45 10.37 -22.59
C GLU A 319 -6.11 9.26 -23.43
N LEU A 320 -6.01 7.99 -23.02
CA LEU A 320 -6.74 6.89 -23.64
C LEU A 320 -8.26 7.08 -23.54
N MET A 321 -8.76 7.50 -22.38
CA MET A 321 -10.19 7.79 -22.23
C MET A 321 -10.64 8.97 -23.09
N LEU A 322 -9.81 10.01 -23.25
CA LEU A 322 -10.09 11.09 -24.20
C LEU A 322 -10.16 10.60 -25.64
N ALA A 323 -9.24 9.72 -26.06
CA ALA A 323 -9.26 9.13 -27.39
C ALA A 323 -10.57 8.39 -27.65
N ARG A 324 -10.99 7.54 -26.71
CA ARG A 324 -12.25 6.78 -26.77
C ARG A 324 -13.49 7.68 -26.76
N ILE A 325 -13.46 8.80 -26.03
CA ILE A 325 -14.53 9.82 -26.09
C ILE A 325 -14.60 10.46 -27.47
N TYR A 326 -13.47 10.88 -28.04
CA TYR A 326 -13.47 11.50 -29.37
C TYR A 326 -13.95 10.54 -30.46
N LEU A 327 -13.61 9.25 -30.36
CA LEU A 327 -14.18 8.22 -31.23
C LEU A 327 -15.69 8.11 -31.08
N ALA A 328 -16.21 8.08 -29.84
CA ALA A 328 -17.65 8.02 -29.58
C ALA A 328 -18.40 9.25 -30.14
N LEU A 329 -17.73 10.42 -30.17
CA LEU A 329 -18.24 11.66 -30.77
C LEU A 329 -17.97 11.76 -32.28
N SER A 330 -17.48 10.69 -32.93
CA SER A 330 -17.09 10.68 -34.35
C SER A 330 -16.00 11.69 -34.75
N ASN A 331 -15.25 12.22 -33.78
CA ASN A 331 -14.14 13.13 -34.02
C ASN A 331 -12.82 12.34 -34.16
N ARG A 332 -12.65 11.72 -35.32
CA ARG A 332 -11.48 10.86 -35.61
C ARG A 332 -10.15 11.59 -35.55
N GLN A 333 -10.12 12.87 -35.93
CA GLN A 333 -8.89 13.66 -35.96
C GLN A 333 -8.34 13.89 -34.54
N GLU A 334 -9.20 14.28 -33.59
CA GLU A 334 -8.78 14.46 -32.19
C GLU A 334 -8.48 13.12 -31.52
N ALA A 335 -9.26 12.07 -31.82
CA ALA A 335 -8.96 10.73 -31.33
C ALA A 335 -7.55 10.27 -31.76
N GLN A 336 -7.19 10.46 -33.03
CA GLN A 336 -5.86 10.11 -33.54
C GLN A 336 -4.74 10.88 -32.84
N LYS A 337 -4.92 12.18 -32.56
CA LYS A 337 -3.95 12.98 -31.79
C LYS A 337 -3.73 12.39 -30.39
N CYS A 338 -4.80 11.98 -29.71
CA CYS A 338 -4.70 11.33 -28.40
C CYS A 338 -3.91 10.01 -28.50
N TYR A 339 -4.26 9.13 -29.45
CA TYR A 339 -3.56 7.86 -29.65
C TYR A 339 -2.07 8.03 -29.98
N LEU A 340 -1.70 9.05 -30.76
CA LEU A 340 -0.28 9.34 -31.06
C LEU A 340 0.51 9.68 -29.79
N LYS A 341 -0.06 10.39 -28.82
CA LYS A 341 0.62 10.67 -27.54
C LYS A 341 0.85 9.39 -26.72
N LEU A 342 -0.02 8.39 -26.84
CA LEU A 342 0.10 7.12 -26.13
C LEU A 342 1.30 6.28 -26.62
N LEU A 343 1.81 6.54 -27.83
CA LEU A 343 2.99 5.84 -28.36
C LEU A 343 4.22 6.02 -27.45
N ASN A 344 4.33 7.15 -26.76
CA ASN A 344 5.41 7.43 -25.79
C ASN A 344 5.33 6.57 -24.51
N TYR A 345 4.23 5.83 -24.34
CA TYR A 345 3.95 5.02 -23.16
C TYR A 345 3.73 3.54 -23.49
N LYS A 346 4.06 3.08 -24.70
CA LYS A 346 3.82 1.68 -25.16
C LYS A 346 4.25 0.62 -24.14
N GLU A 347 5.41 0.79 -23.52
CA GLU A 347 5.96 -0.15 -22.53
C GLU A 347 5.12 -0.28 -21.24
N LYS A 348 4.16 0.62 -21.01
CA LYS A 348 3.27 0.66 -19.83
C LYS A 348 1.83 0.25 -20.15
N LEU A 349 1.55 -0.14 -21.39
CA LEU A 349 0.20 -0.45 -21.87
C LEU A 349 0.05 -1.96 -22.10
N SER A 350 -1.16 -2.47 -21.90
CA SER A 350 -1.47 -3.86 -22.25
C SER A 350 -1.46 -4.06 -23.76
N GLU A 351 -1.26 -5.31 -24.20
CA GLU A 351 -1.27 -5.68 -25.62
C GLU A 351 -2.55 -5.23 -26.33
N ASP A 352 -3.72 -5.44 -25.72
CA ASP A 352 -5.02 -5.00 -26.25
C ASP A 352 -5.06 -3.48 -26.54
N ILE A 353 -4.46 -2.67 -25.66
CA ILE A 353 -4.44 -1.21 -25.84
C ILE A 353 -3.45 -0.83 -26.95
N ILE A 354 -2.34 -1.55 -27.07
CA ILE A 354 -1.36 -1.35 -28.15
C ILE A 354 -2.01 -1.69 -29.50
N GLU A 355 -2.78 -2.78 -29.58
CA GLU A 355 -3.55 -3.13 -30.77
C GLU A 355 -4.56 -2.03 -31.14
N GLU A 356 -5.32 -1.53 -30.15
CA GLU A 356 -6.24 -0.41 -30.32
C GLU A 356 -5.51 0.82 -30.89
N ILE A 357 -4.37 1.21 -30.31
CA ILE A 357 -3.56 2.34 -30.78
C ILE A 357 -3.14 2.14 -32.24
N ASN A 358 -2.58 0.97 -32.56
CA ASN A 358 -2.07 0.66 -33.89
C ASN A 358 -3.17 0.75 -34.96
N CYS A 359 -4.41 0.37 -34.65
CA CYS A 359 -5.55 0.53 -35.57
C CYS A 359 -5.79 1.99 -36.00
N TYR A 360 -5.45 2.97 -35.16
CA TYR A 360 -5.68 4.40 -35.44
C TYR A 360 -4.40 5.18 -35.82
N THR A 361 -3.22 4.59 -35.63
CA THR A 361 -1.92 5.23 -35.95
C THR A 361 -1.19 4.63 -37.16
N LYS A 362 -1.61 3.46 -37.69
CA LYS A 362 -0.96 2.72 -38.81
C LYS A 362 -0.64 3.54 -40.07
N ASN A 363 -1.35 4.64 -40.34
CA ASN A 363 -1.14 5.46 -41.54
C ASN A 363 -0.31 6.73 -41.29
N VAL A 364 0.21 6.95 -40.08
CA VAL A 364 1.02 8.13 -39.73
C VAL A 364 2.52 7.82 -39.83
N GLU A 365 2.93 6.56 -39.64
CA GLU A 365 4.34 6.13 -39.81
C GLU A 365 4.86 6.19 -41.26
N THR A 366 3.97 6.40 -42.25
CA THR A 366 4.34 6.58 -43.67
C THR A 366 4.39 8.04 -44.13
N GLY A 367 4.14 9.01 -43.26
CA GLY A 367 4.26 10.44 -43.55
C GLY A 367 5.44 11.04 -42.81
N GLY A 368 6.63 10.94 -43.38
CA GLY A 368 7.88 11.34 -42.74
C GLY A 368 8.08 12.85 -42.52
N LEU A 369 9.08 13.08 -41.65
CA LEU A 369 9.86 14.30 -41.35
C LEU A 369 9.18 15.45 -40.62
#